data_AF-T1JKR6-F1
#
_entry.id   AF-T1JKR6-F1
#
_cell.length_a   1.000
_cell.length_b   1.000
_cell.length_c   1.000
_cell.angle_alpha   90.00
_cell.angle_beta   90.00
_cell.angle_gamma   90.00
#
_symmetry.space_group_name_H-M   'P 1'
#
loop_
_entity.id
_entity.type
_entity.pdbx_description
1 polymer ?
#
loop_
_entity_poly.entity_id
_entity_poly.type
_entity_poly.pdbx_seq_one_letter_code
_entity_poly.pdbx_strand_id
1 'polypeptide(L)'
;MKPRDGVDLSRTTHLYNWHETPEATVLHLTNGTLQFNFFDHTKIILCPLMGAVTFLDDKQNFRTLRLSLIEKYGCSRELSKRLRYARSMIWERIYI
;
A
#
# COMPACT_ATOMS: atom_id res chain seq x y z
N MET A 1 -2.00 29.92 -9.98
CA MET A 1 -1.77 28.53 -10.44
C MET A 1 -3.04 28.07 -11.13
N LYS A 2 -3.02 27.85 -12.46
CA LYS A 2 -4.21 27.34 -13.16
C LYS A 2 -4.48 25.91 -12.66
N PRO A 3 -5.72 25.54 -12.29
CA PRO A 3 -6.07 24.14 -12.08
C PRO A 3 -5.74 23.38 -13.37
N ARG A 4 -5.11 22.22 -13.25
CA ARG A 4 -4.94 21.33 -14.40
C ARG A 4 -6.33 20.85 -14.79
N ASP A 5 -6.74 21.11 -16.03
CA ASP A 5 -7.99 20.63 -16.61
C ASP A 5 -7.94 19.10 -16.71
N GLY A 6 -8.43 18.48 -15.64
CA GLY A 6 -8.36 17.05 -15.36
C GLY A 6 -8.91 16.85 -13.97
N VAL A 7 -10.14 17.32 -13.75
CA VAL A 7 -10.88 17.06 -12.52
C VAL A 7 -11.01 15.56 -12.41
N ASP A 8 -10.29 15.00 -11.45
CA ASP A 8 -10.37 13.64 -10.99
C ASP A 8 -11.85 13.29 -10.78
N LEU A 9 -12.40 12.40 -11.62
CA LEU A 9 -13.76 11.89 -11.46
C LEU A 9 -13.88 10.96 -10.23
N SER A 10 -12.75 10.62 -9.58
CA SER A 10 -12.78 9.95 -8.29
C SER A 10 -12.92 10.99 -7.17
N ARG A 11 -13.78 10.68 -6.19
CA ARG A 11 -13.89 11.51 -4.99
C ARG A 11 -12.52 11.57 -4.32
N THR A 12 -12.10 12.78 -3.92
CA THR A 12 -10.89 12.97 -3.12
C THR A 12 -10.85 11.96 -1.98
N THR A 13 -9.74 11.23 -1.90
CA THR A 13 -9.53 10.22 -0.86
C THR A 13 -9.01 10.90 0.41
N HIS A 14 -9.53 10.49 1.56
CA HIS A 14 -9.13 11.00 2.87
C HIS A 14 -8.49 9.89 3.71
N LEU A 15 -7.74 10.26 4.74
CA LEU A 15 -7.28 9.30 5.75
C LEU A 15 -8.48 8.87 6.59
N TYR A 16 -8.82 7.57 6.54
CA TYR A 16 -9.86 6.99 7.38
C TYR A 16 -9.33 6.73 8.80
N ASN A 17 -8.18 6.07 8.90
CA ASN A 17 -7.50 5.83 10.17
C ASN A 17 -5.99 5.66 9.95
N TRP A 18 -5.20 5.81 11.00
CA TRP A 18 -3.78 5.49 11.00
C TRP A 18 -3.37 4.88 12.34
N HIS A 19 -2.33 4.05 12.31
CA HIS A 19 -1.70 3.56 13.52
C HIS A 19 -0.22 3.28 13.29
N GLU A 20 0.54 3.34 14.36
CA GLU A 20 1.95 2.98 14.37
C GLU A 20 2.14 1.56 14.91
N THR A 21 3.23 0.97 14.46
CA THR A 21 3.75 -0.32 14.90
C THR A 21 5.25 -0.16 15.10
N PRO A 22 5.92 -1.13 15.75
CA PRO A 22 7.37 -1.12 15.85
C PRO A 22 8.10 -1.17 14.50
N GLU A 23 7.46 -1.62 13.42
CA GLU A 23 8.08 -1.75 12.10
C GLU A 23 7.63 -0.70 11.06
N ALA A 24 6.43 -0.11 11.22
CA ALA A 24 5.81 0.75 10.21
C ALA A 24 4.71 1.68 10.74
N THR A 25 4.49 2.78 10.02
CA THR A 25 3.23 3.54 10.08
C THR A 25 2.25 2.98 9.05
N VAL A 26 1.04 2.64 9.47
CA VAL A 26 -0.02 2.11 8.61
C VAL A 26 -1.10 3.17 8.42
N LEU A 27 -1.41 3.48 7.17
CA LEU A 27 -2.43 4.43 6.77
C LEU A 27 -3.56 3.69 6.05
N HIS A 28 -4.79 3.85 6.54
CA HIS A 28 -5.99 3.35 5.90
C HIS A 28 -6.75 4.52 5.28
N LEU A 29 -6.93 4.48 3.97
CA LEU A 29 -7.62 5.53 3.22
C LEU A 29 -9.09 5.16 2.97
N THR A 30 -9.95 6.18 2.83
CA THR A 30 -11.40 6.01 2.64
C THR A 30 -11.80 5.22 1.39
N ASN A 31 -10.90 5.08 0.41
CA ASN A 31 -11.13 4.28 -0.79
C ASN A 31 -10.67 2.81 -0.64
N GLY A 32 -10.34 2.37 0.59
CA GLY A 32 -9.85 1.04 0.90
C GLY A 32 -8.36 0.83 0.61
N THR A 33 -7.64 1.84 0.12
CA THR A 33 -6.18 1.75 -0.05
C THR A 33 -5.50 1.69 1.32
N LEU A 34 -4.55 0.77 1.46
CA LEU A 34 -3.70 0.65 2.63
C LEU A 34 -2.26 0.99 2.25
N GLN A 35 -1.65 1.90 2.99
CA GLN A 35 -0.25 2.25 2.82
C GLN A 35 0.54 1.91 4.08
N PHE A 36 1.64 1.19 3.91
CA PHE A 36 2.58 0.83 4.96
C PHE A 36 3.88 1.55 4.68
N ASN A 37 4.29 2.41 5.60
CA ASN A 37 5.55 3.13 5.58
C ASN A 37 6.50 2.50 6.59
N PHE A 38 7.44 1.69 6.13
CA PHE A 38 8.39 1.01 7.00
C PHE A 38 9.53 1.97 7.42
N PHE A 39 10.12 1.71 8.59
CA PHE A 39 11.23 2.51 9.10
C PHE A 39 12.53 2.35 8.30
N ASP A 40 12.67 1.28 7.52
CA ASP A 40 13.76 1.09 6.55
C ASP A 40 13.56 1.88 5.23
N HIS A 41 12.67 2.87 5.25
CA HIS A 41 12.28 3.75 4.14
C HIS A 41 11.54 3.12 2.97
N THR A 42 11.38 1.80 2.95
CA THR A 42 10.54 1.14 1.95
C THR A 42 9.05 1.33 2.24
N LYS A 43 8.21 1.15 1.22
CA LYS A 43 6.75 1.33 1.35
C LYS A 43 6.01 0.30 0.52
N ILE A 44 4.86 -0.14 1.00
CA ILE A 44 3.86 -0.82 0.16
C ILE A 44 2.54 -0.06 0.18
N ILE A 45 1.91 0.05 -0.98
CA ILE A 45 0.57 0.63 -1.14
C ILE A 45 -0.30 -0.46 -1.77
N LEU A 46 -1.24 -1.00 -1.01
CA LEU A 46 -2.20 -2.00 -1.43
C LEU A 46 -3.48 -1.32 -1.90
N CYS A 47 -3.88 -1.60 -3.14
CA CYS A 47 -5.12 -1.10 -3.71
C CYS A 47 -6.07 -2.28 -4.00
N PRO A 48 -7.15 -2.46 -3.22
CA PRO A 48 -8.06 -3.60 -3.40
C PRO A 48 -8.79 -3.55 -4.75
N LEU A 49 -9.18 -2.36 -5.21
CA LEU A 49 -9.88 -2.17 -6.50
C LEU A 49 -9.05 -2.64 -7.69
N MET A 50 -7.72 -2.49 -7.63
CA MET A 50 -6.82 -2.93 -8.68
C MET A 50 -6.32 -4.37 -8.48
N GLY A 51 -6.54 -4.95 -7.31
CA GLY A 51 -5.90 -6.21 -6.89
C GLY A 51 -4.38 -6.11 -7.02
N ALA A 52 -3.79 -5.00 -6.59
CA ALA A 52 -2.39 -4.66 -6.85
C ALA A 52 -1.67 -4.10 -5.63
N VAL A 53 -0.34 -4.23 -5.64
CA VAL A 53 0.58 -3.60 -4.69
C VAL A 53 1.56 -2.73 -5.45
N THR A 54 1.77 -1.50 -4.96
CA THR A 54 2.92 -0.67 -5.34
C THR A 54 3.97 -0.80 -4.27
N PHE A 55 5.18 -1.21 -4.66
CA PHE A 55 6.35 -1.29 -3.78
C PHE A 55 7.31 -0.16 -4.10
N LEU A 56 7.68 0.62 -3.09
CA LEU A 56 8.81 1.55 -3.12
C LEU A 56 9.96 0.91 -2.35
N ASP A 57 11.09 0.70 -3.03
CA ASP A 57 12.32 0.21 -2.41
C ASP A 57 13.11 1.34 -1.72
N ASP A 58 14.22 0.96 -1.09
CA ASP A 58 15.15 1.84 -0.38
C ASP A 58 15.81 2.89 -1.30
N LYS A 59 15.88 2.60 -2.60
CA LYS A 59 16.38 3.48 -3.66
C LYS A 59 15.28 4.34 -4.28
N GLN A 60 14.08 4.35 -3.70
CA GLN A 60 12.91 5.06 -4.19
C GLN A 60 12.43 4.63 -5.58
N ASN A 61 12.79 3.42 -6.05
CA ASN A 61 12.18 2.87 -7.25
C ASN A 61 10.78 2.37 -6.93
N PHE A 62 9.82 2.81 -7.73
CA PHE A 62 8.42 2.40 -7.62
C PHE A 62 8.10 1.30 -8.63
N ARG A 63 7.45 0.22 -8.16
CA ARG A 63 6.94 -0.85 -9.02
C ARG A 63 5.54 -1.23 -8.59
N THR A 64 4.60 -1.21 -9.53
CA THR A 64 3.23 -1.70 -9.30
C THR A 64 3.07 -3.09 -9.90
N LEU A 65 2.60 -4.02 -9.08
CA LEU A 65 2.46 -5.43 -9.42
C LEU A 65 1.04 -5.89 -9.06
N ARG A 66 0.38 -6.57 -10.00
CA ARG A 66 -0.87 -7.26 -9.72
C ARG A 66 -0.59 -8.44 -8.79
N LEU A 67 -1.40 -8.60 -7.75
CA LEU A 67 -1.27 -9.69 -6.77
C LEU A 67 -1.38 -11.06 -7.45
N SER A 68 -2.25 -11.20 -8.46
CA SER A 68 -2.38 -12.43 -9.25
C SER A 68 -1.12 -12.79 -10.04
N LEU A 69 -0.33 -11.80 -10.48
CA LEU A 69 0.94 -12.05 -11.14
C LEU A 69 2.04 -12.40 -10.14
N ILE A 70 1.99 -11.84 -8.93
CA ILE A 70 2.88 -12.24 -7.83
C ILE A 70 2.59 -13.68 -7.41
N GLU A 71 1.34 -14.08 -7.34
CA GLU A 71 0.95 -15.46 -7.04
C GLU A 71 1.48 -16.44 -8.11
N LYS A 72 1.37 -16.06 -9.40
CA LYS A 72 1.79 -16.91 -10.51
C LYS A 72 3.30 -16.99 -10.71
N TYR A 73 4.01 -15.87 -10.58
CA TYR A 73 5.43 -15.75 -10.96
C TYR A 73 6.36 -15.46 -9.78
N GLY A 74 5.82 -15.29 -8.58
CA GLY A 74 6.56 -14.89 -7.40
C GLY A 74 6.89 -13.39 -7.37
N CYS A 75 7.65 -13.00 -6.36
CA CYS A 75 8.17 -11.65 -6.19
C CYS A 75 9.50 -11.69 -5.42
N SER A 76 10.15 -10.54 -5.24
CA SER A 76 11.36 -10.47 -4.42
C SER A 76 11.08 -10.93 -2.99
N ARG A 77 12.08 -11.53 -2.34
CA ARG A 77 11.99 -11.93 -0.91
C ARG A 77 11.57 -10.75 -0.03
N GLU A 78 12.04 -9.57 -0.40
CA GLU A 78 11.78 -8.31 0.27
C GLU A 78 10.29 -7.91 0.24
N LEU A 79 9.69 -7.90 -0.96
CA LEU A 79 8.26 -7.64 -1.13
C LEU A 79 7.42 -8.73 -0.46
N SER A 80 7.83 -9.98 -0.60
CA SER A 80 7.15 -11.12 0.02
C SER A 80 7.07 -10.99 1.55
N LYS A 81 8.14 -10.53 2.21
CA LYS A 81 8.14 -10.25 3.66
C LYS A 81 7.13 -9.16 4.03
N ARG A 82 7.09 -8.06 3.27
CA ARG A 82 6.18 -6.93 3.52
C ARG A 82 4.73 -7.27 3.28
N LEU A 83 4.43 -8.08 2.26
CA LEU A 83 3.08 -8.58 2.01
C LEU A 83 2.59 -9.50 3.15
N ARG A 84 3.46 -10.35 3.71
CA ARG A 84 3.11 -11.15 4.90
C ARG A 84 2.82 -10.28 6.11
N TYR A 85 3.66 -9.26 6.34
CA TYR A 85 3.45 -8.29 7.41
C TYR A 85 2.13 -7.51 7.25
N ALA A 86 1.86 -6.99 6.05
CA ALA A 86 0.59 -6.32 5.78
C ALA A 86 -0.60 -7.24 6.03
N ARG A 87 -0.50 -8.52 5.65
CA ARG A 87 -1.56 -9.49 5.91
C ARG A 87 -1.84 -9.64 7.41
N SER A 88 -0.82 -9.80 8.27
CA SER A 88 -1.06 -9.92 9.72
C SER A 88 -1.68 -8.65 10.29
N MET A 89 -1.19 -7.48 9.88
CA MET A 89 -1.73 -6.18 10.32
C MET A 89 -3.20 -5.98 9.95
N ILE A 90 -3.57 -6.39 8.73
CA ILE A 90 -4.95 -6.33 8.25
C ILE A 90 -5.87 -7.22 9.10
N TRP A 91 -5.43 -8.44 9.41
CA TRP A 91 -6.20 -9.37 10.24
C TRP A 91 -6.35 -8.91 11.69
N GLU A 92 -5.31 -8.35 12.28
CA GLU A 92 -5.29 -8.01 13.71
C GLU A 92 -5.94 -6.67 14.05
N ARG A 93 -5.88 -5.69 13.14
CA ARG A 93 -6.20 -4.28 13.47
C ARG A 93 -7.23 -3.60 12.57
N ILE A 94 -7.62 -4.22 11.46
CA ILE A 94 -8.56 -3.62 10.49
C ILE A 94 -9.90 -4.37 10.46
N TYR A 95 -9.88 -5.69 10.62
CA TYR A 95 -11.10 -6.52 10.59
C TYR A 95 -11.56 -7.02 11.98
N ILE A 96 -10.92 -6.55 13.05
CA ILE A 96 -11.35 -6.69 14.45
C ILE A 96 -11.61 -5.28 14.97
#